data_AF-A0A3M2LZ48-F1
#
_entry.id   AF-A0A3M2LZ48-F1
#
_cell.length_a   1.000
_cell.length_b   1.000
_cell.length_c   1.000
_cell.angle_alpha   90.00
_cell.angle_beta   90.00
_cell.angle_gamma   90.00
#
_symmetry.space_group_name_H-M   'P 1'
#
loop_
_entity.id
_entity.type
_entity.pdbx_description
1 polymer ?
#
loop_
_entity_poly.entity_id
_entity_poly.type
_entity_poly.pdbx_seq_one_letter_code
_entity_poly.pdbx_strand_id
1 'polypeptide(L)'
;MNLDFSAEPAFSWYVLLLGISGIAMLVTAALGFGSRVRDRILYAIVGLGMSGYAFYLAFIFTGGTYHMFFYVFVLPVVLIARAVSAFFQRRKA
;
A
#
# COMPACT_ATOMS: atom_id res chain seq x y z
N MET A 1 4.24 -19.09 6.81
CA MET A 1 4.29 -17.65 6.52
C MET A 1 5.74 -17.31 6.28
N ASN A 2 6.04 -16.65 5.17
CA ASN A 2 7.41 -16.42 4.69
C ASN A 2 8.08 -15.17 5.30
N LEU A 3 7.45 -14.55 6.31
CA LEU A 3 8.02 -13.37 6.98
C LEU A 3 8.89 -13.80 8.15
N ASP A 4 10.16 -13.46 8.09
CA ASP A 4 11.13 -13.60 9.17
C ASP A 4 11.88 -12.27 9.34
N PHE A 5 11.52 -11.52 10.37
CA PHE A 5 12.12 -10.21 10.65
C PHE A 5 13.51 -10.32 11.27
N SER A 6 13.94 -11.51 11.70
CA SER A 6 15.26 -11.75 12.28
C SER A 6 16.27 -12.19 11.23
N ALA A 7 15.86 -13.06 10.30
CA ALA A 7 16.71 -13.56 9.23
C ALA A 7 16.71 -12.62 8.01
N GLU A 8 15.53 -12.16 7.58
CA GLU A 8 15.33 -11.39 6.35
C GLU A 8 14.50 -10.12 6.62
N PRO A 9 15.04 -9.17 7.41
CA PRO A 9 14.31 -7.98 7.84
C PRO A 9 13.86 -7.09 6.67
N ALA A 10 14.71 -6.89 5.66
CA ALA A 10 14.39 -6.03 4.53
C ALA A 10 13.20 -6.58 3.70
N PHE A 11 13.22 -7.88 3.42
CA PHE A 11 12.11 -8.56 2.75
C PHE A 11 10.83 -8.47 3.58
N SER A 12 10.92 -8.78 4.87
CA SER A 12 9.75 -8.84 5.75
C SER A 12 9.09 -7.47 5.92
N TRP A 13 9.88 -6.40 6.08
CA TRP A 13 9.37 -5.03 6.09
C TRP A 13 8.81 -4.60 4.75
N TYR A 14 9.45 -4.95 3.64
CA TYR A 14 8.91 -4.67 2.31
C TYR A 14 7.51 -5.27 2.14
N VAL A 15 7.33 -6.56 2.45
CA VAL A 15 6.04 -7.25 2.31
C VAL A 15 4.99 -6.66 3.25
N LEU A 16 5.36 -6.36 4.50
CA LEU A 16 4.45 -5.75 5.46
C LEU A 16 3.99 -4.35 5.00
N LEU A 17 4.91 -3.49 4.58
CA LEU A 17 4.60 -2.15 4.06
C LEU A 17 3.73 -2.22 2.82
N LEU A 18 4.03 -3.17 1.92
CA LEU A 18 3.27 -3.40 0.69
C LEU A 18 1.82 -3.79 1.01
N GLY A 19 1.63 -4.70 1.97
CA GLY A 19 0.30 -5.13 2.42
C GLY A 19 -0.49 -4.01 3.09
N ILE A 20 0.10 -3.30 4.06
CA ILE A 20 -0.56 -2.18 4.76
C ILE A 20 -0.94 -1.08 3.77
N SER A 21 -0.03 -0.70 2.88
CA SER A 21 -0.29 0.34 1.87
C SER A 21 -1.38 -0.09 0.88
N GLY A 22 -1.33 -1.35 0.42
CA GLY A 22 -2.34 -1.90 -0.47
C GLY A 22 -3.74 -1.86 0.14
N ILE A 23 -3.88 -2.29 1.39
CA ILE A 23 -5.14 -2.24 2.14
C ILE A 23 -5.62 -0.79 2.31
N ALA A 24 -4.74 0.14 2.70
CA ALA A 24 -5.10 1.55 2.84
C ALA A 24 -5.63 2.15 1.53
N MET A 25 -5.04 1.79 0.39
CA MET A 25 -5.51 2.22 -0.93
C MET A 25 -6.87 1.60 -1.28
N LEU A 26 -7.09 0.32 -1.00
CA LEU A 26 -8.39 -0.33 -1.20
C LEU A 26 -9.48 0.29 -0.35
N VAL A 27 -9.20 0.58 0.93
CA VAL A 27 -10.12 1.28 1.83
C VAL A 27 -10.46 2.67 1.28
N THR A 28 -9.47 3.41 0.80
CA THR A 28 -9.68 4.74 0.20
C THR A 28 -10.52 4.65 -1.08
N ALA A 29 -10.27 3.65 -1.92
CA ALA A 29 -11.05 3.39 -3.12
C ALA A 29 -12.52 3.07 -2.79
N ALA A 30 -12.76 2.26 -1.75
CA ALA A 30 -14.10 1.86 -1.32
C ALA A 30 -14.88 3.02 -0.69
N LEU A 31 -14.27 3.76 0.24
CA LEU A 31 -14.93 4.81 1.01
C LEU A 31 -14.97 6.17 0.30
N GLY A 32 -14.13 6.37 -0.72
CA GLY A 32 -14.15 7.56 -1.56
C GLY A 32 -13.51 8.80 -0.91
N PHE A 33 -13.67 9.08 0.38
CA PHE A 33 -13.01 10.21 1.11
C PHE A 33 -12.86 11.54 0.31
N GLY A 34 -13.86 11.91 -0.50
CA GLY A 34 -13.81 13.12 -1.35
C GLY A 34 -12.94 13.02 -2.61
N SER A 35 -12.40 11.84 -2.92
CA SER A 35 -11.65 11.57 -4.14
C SER A 35 -12.56 11.35 -5.36
N ARG A 36 -12.08 11.79 -6.52
CA ARG A 36 -12.78 11.64 -7.81
C ARG A 36 -12.84 10.16 -8.19
N VAL A 37 -13.86 9.77 -8.97
CA VAL A 37 -14.04 8.38 -9.46
C VAL A 37 -12.76 7.83 -10.11
N ARG A 38 -12.10 8.64 -10.95
CA ARG A 38 -10.82 8.27 -11.58
C ARG A 38 -9.75 7.88 -10.55
N ASP A 39 -9.60 8.68 -9.51
CA ASP A 39 -8.59 8.44 -8.48
C ASP A 39 -8.96 7.19 -7.65
N ARG A 40 -10.26 6.93 -7.42
CA ARG A 40 -10.73 5.70 -6.76
C ARG A 40 -10.40 4.45 -7.58
N ILE A 41 -10.58 4.49 -8.90
CA ILE A 41 -10.21 3.38 -9.79
C ILE A 41 -8.70 3.14 -9.72
N LEU A 42 -7.90 4.19 -9.77
CA LEU A 42 -6.44 4.08 -9.61
C LEU A 42 -6.07 3.44 -8.27
N TYR A 43 -6.69 3.88 -7.18
CA TYR A 43 -6.44 3.33 -5.85
C TYR A 43 -6.87 1.87 -5.75
N ALA A 44 -7.98 1.48 -6.38
CA ALA A 44 -8.43 0.09 -6.41
C ALA A 44 -7.42 -0.81 -7.14
N ILE A 45 -7.02 -0.43 -8.35
CA ILE A 45 -6.09 -1.23 -9.17
C ILE A 45 -4.74 -1.40 -8.45
N VAL A 46 -4.17 -0.28 -7.99
CA VAL A 46 -2.86 -0.31 -7.33
C VAL A 46 -2.94 -1.00 -5.97
N GLY A 47 -3.98 -0.73 -5.19
CA GLY A 47 -4.21 -1.38 -3.90
C GLY A 47 -4.38 -2.89 -4.03
N LEU A 48 -5.07 -3.35 -5.08
CA LEU A 48 -5.23 -4.77 -5.37
C LEU A 48 -3.89 -5.41 -5.77
N GLY A 49 -3.12 -4.74 -6.62
CA GLY A 49 -1.78 -5.21 -7.02
C GLY A 49 -0.82 -5.30 -5.83
N MET A 50 -0.77 -4.27 -4.98
CA MET A 50 0.07 -4.26 -3.78
C MET A 50 -0.37 -5.33 -2.78
N SER A 51 -1.66 -5.41 -2.45
CA SER A 51 -2.19 -6.41 -1.50
C SER A 51 -2.02 -7.83 -2.01
N GLY A 52 -2.30 -8.05 -3.30
CA GLY A 52 -2.15 -9.34 -3.95
C GLY A 52 -0.69 -9.81 -3.99
N TYR A 53 0.25 -8.91 -4.32
CA TYR A 53 1.66 -9.26 -4.32
C TYR A 53 2.21 -9.47 -2.90
N ALA A 54 1.78 -8.68 -1.92
CA ALA A 54 2.12 -8.92 -0.52
C ALA A 54 1.60 -10.28 -0.04
N PHE A 55 0.36 -10.62 -0.37
CA PHE A 55 -0.23 -11.91 -0.04
C PHE A 55 0.54 -13.07 -0.70
N TYR A 56 0.86 -12.94 -1.99
CA TYR A 56 1.68 -13.91 -2.70
C TYR A 56 3.03 -14.12 -1.99
N LEU A 57 3.77 -13.04 -1.71
CA LEU A 57 5.09 -13.12 -1.09
C LEU A 57 5.06 -13.65 0.35
N ALA A 58 4.01 -13.35 1.12
CA ALA A 58 3.90 -13.76 2.52
C ALA A 58 3.42 -15.21 2.70
N PHE A 59 2.54 -15.70 1.82
CA PHE A 59 1.83 -16.97 2.04
C PHE A 59 2.06 -18.03 0.97
N ILE A 60 2.33 -17.65 -0.27
CA ILE A 60 2.42 -18.58 -1.40
C ILE A 60 3.89 -18.78 -1.84
N PHE A 61 4.69 -17.73 -1.78
CA PHE A 61 6.08 -17.76 -2.23
C PHE A 61 6.94 -18.65 -1.32
N THR A 62 7.59 -19.65 -1.93
CA THR A 62 8.39 -20.67 -1.23
C THR A 62 9.89 -20.49 -1.42
N GLY A 63 10.34 -19.48 -2.18
CA GLY A 63 11.74 -19.18 -2.44
C GLY A 63 12.04 -18.93 -3.91
N GLY A 64 13.22 -18.38 -4.19
CA GLY A 64 13.67 -17.96 -5.52
C GLY A 64 13.97 -16.46 -5.59
N THR A 65 13.86 -15.89 -6.79
CA THR A 65 14.08 -14.45 -7.00
C THR A 65 12.74 -13.70 -6.96
N TYR A 66 12.71 -12.55 -6.28
CA TYR A 66 11.58 -11.64 -6.27
C TYR A 66 12.06 -10.22 -6.61
N HIS A 67 11.13 -9.33 -6.94
CA HIS A 67 11.44 -7.96 -7.30
C HIS A 67 10.80 -6.98 -6.31
N MET A 68 11.62 -6.09 -5.76
CA MET A 68 11.14 -5.03 -4.87
C MET A 68 10.81 -3.77 -5.68
N PHE A 69 9.54 -3.55 -5.93
CA PHE A 69 9.06 -2.40 -6.70
C PHE A 69 8.91 -1.13 -5.85
N PHE A 70 9.97 -0.61 -5.23
CA PHE A 70 9.84 0.53 -4.28
C PHE A 70 9.12 1.77 -4.84
N TYR A 71 9.16 1.98 -6.16
CA TYR A 71 8.42 3.06 -6.82
C TYR A 71 6.89 2.97 -6.66
N VAL A 72 6.32 1.79 -6.37
CA VAL A 72 4.86 1.67 -6.16
C VAL A 72 4.38 2.41 -4.92
N PHE A 73 5.27 2.67 -3.96
CA PHE A 73 4.96 3.41 -2.73
C PHE A 73 4.75 4.91 -2.94
N VAL A 74 5.07 5.46 -4.11
CA VAL A 74 4.81 6.87 -4.42
C VAL A 74 3.33 7.21 -4.26
N LEU A 75 2.42 6.35 -4.71
CA LEU A 75 0.98 6.60 -4.62
C LEU A 75 0.47 6.60 -3.16
N PRO A 76 0.78 5.60 -2.32
CA PRO A 76 0.50 5.64 -0.89
C PRO A 76 1.03 6.90 -0.19
N VAL A 77 2.26 7.31 -0.50
CA VAL A 77 2.87 8.52 0.10
C VAL A 77 2.09 9.78 -0.30
N VAL A 78 1.72 9.91 -1.58
CA VAL A 78 0.89 11.03 -2.05
C VAL A 78 -0.49 11.01 -1.38
N LEU A 79 -1.08 9.83 -1.20
CA LEU A 79 -2.35 9.67 -0.50
C LEU A 79 -2.26 10.14 0.95
N ILE A 80 -1.21 9.74 1.68
CA ILE A 80 -0.95 10.20 3.05
C ILE A 80 -0.76 11.72 3.08
N ALA A 81 0.07 12.27 2.19
CA ALA A 81 0.33 13.72 2.13
C ALA A 81 -0.96 14.52 1.90
N ARG A 82 -1.86 14.03 1.03
CA ARG A 82 -3.18 14.63 0.78
C ARG A 82 -4.08 14.54 2.02
N ALA A 83 -4.12 13.39 2.69
CA ALA A 83 -4.91 13.20 3.90
C ALA A 83 -4.45 14.14 5.03
N VAL A 84 -3.13 14.24 5.24
CA VAL A 84 -2.52 15.16 6.21
C VAL A 84 -2.84 16.61 5.88
N SER A 85 -2.68 17.01 4.61
CA SER A 85 -2.99 18.38 4.16
C SER A 85 -4.46 18.75 4.40
N ALA A 86 -5.38 17.84 4.08
CA ALA A 86 -6.82 18.04 4.31
C ALA A 86 -7.16 18.16 5.80
N PHE A 87 -6.47 17.39 6.66
CA PHE A 87 -6.64 17.47 8.10
C PHE A 87 -6.21 18.84 8.68
N PHE A 88 -5.07 19.37 8.23
CA PHE A 88 -4.60 20.68 8.69
C PHE A 88 -5.44 21.85 8.18
N GLN A 89 -5.97 21.77 6.95
CA GLN A 89 -6.86 22.81 6.40
C GLN A 89 -8.17 22.91 7.20
N ARG A 90 -8.72 21.78 7.65
CA ARG A 90 -9.90 21.75 8.52
C ARG A 90 -9.69 22.37 9.90
N ARG A 91 -8.45 22.49 10.38
CA ARG A 91 -8.14 23.11 11.69
C ARG A 91 -8.01 24.63 11.64
N LYS A 92 -7.89 25.21 10.43
CA LYS A 92 -7.77 26.66 10.23
C LYS A 92 -9.09 27.34 9.86
N ALA A 93 -10.12 26.56 9.51
CA ALA A 93 -11.48 27.02 9.26
C ALA A 93 -12.31 26.88 10.55
#